data_AF-A0A0D6L456-F1
#
_entry.id   AF-A0A0D6L456-F1
#
_cell.length_a   1.000
_cell.length_b   1.000
_cell.length_c   1.000
_cell.angle_alpha   90.00
_cell.angle_beta   90.00
_cell.angle_gamma   90.00
#
_symmetry.space_group_name_H-M   'P 1'
#
loop_
_entity.id
_entity.type
_entity.pdbx_description
1 polymer ?
#
loop_
_entity_poly.entity_id
_entity_poly.type
_entity_poly.pdbx_seq_one_letter_code
_entity_poly.pdbx_strand_id
1 'polypeptide(L)' 'MGCFGAPWIRVHTAEGKVEPFFGSDRLPLIGHMIGEQFQGPLTHLASPP' A
#
# COMPACT_ATOMS: atom_id res chain seq x y z
N MET A 1 -8.10 -16.57 -4.18
CA MET A 1 -8.79 -15.36 -3.67
C MET A 1 -9.40 -15.71 -2.33
N GLY A 2 -9.13 -14.90 -1.30
CA GLY A 2 -9.42 -15.20 0.11
C GLY A 2 -9.52 -13.90 0.91
N CYS A 3 -10.36 -12.97 0.44
CA CYS A 3 -10.67 -11.75 1.19
C CYS A 3 -11.55 -12.13 2.38
N PHE A 4 -11.08 -11.87 3.60
CA PHE A 4 -11.77 -12.19 4.85
C PHE A 4 -12.02 -10.95 5.74
N GLY A 5 -11.75 -9.75 5.21
CA GLY A 5 -11.92 -8.48 5.91
C GLY A 5 -11.61 -7.28 5.00
N ALA A 6 -11.64 -6.07 5.56
CA ALA A 6 -11.31 -4.84 4.83
C ALA A 6 -10.27 -3.95 5.57
N PRO A 7 -9.47 -3.15 4.85
CA PRO A 7 -9.39 -3.08 3.38
C PRO A 7 -8.62 -4.26 2.79
N TRP A 8 -8.99 -4.64 1.57
CA TRP A 8 -8.28 -5.62 0.75
C TRP A 8 -7.81 -4.95 -0.55
N ILE A 9 -6.51 -4.76 -0.67
CA ILE A 9 -5.88 -4.00 -1.74
C ILE A 9 -5.28 -4.98 -2.74
N ARG A 10 -5.62 -4.84 -4.03
CA ARG A 10 -5.03 -5.62 -5.12
C ARG A 10 -4.05 -4.74 -5.88
N VAL A 11 -2.77 -5.07 -5.81
CA VAL A 11 -1.72 -4.35 -6.53
C VAL A 11 -1.43 -5.09 -7.84
N HIS A 12 -1.51 -4.38 -8.95
CA HIS A 12 -1.16 -4.89 -10.27
C HIS A 12 0.25 -4.38 -10.62
N THR A 13 1.21 -5.28 -10.79
CA THR A 13 2.60 -4.91 -11.11
C THR A 13 2.80 -4.77 -12.62
N ALA A 14 3.88 -4.10 -13.03
CA ALA A 14 4.21 -3.90 -14.45
C ALA A 14 4.45 -5.23 -15.20
N GLU A 15 4.87 -6.27 -14.48
CA GLU A 15 5.08 -7.63 -15.00
C GLU A 15 3.78 -8.44 -15.11
N GLY A 16 2.63 -7.81 -14.84
CA GLY A 16 1.31 -8.45 -14.92
C GLY A 16 0.93 -9.31 -13.72
N LYS A 17 1.72 -9.29 -12.62
CA LYS A 17 1.39 -10.00 -11.39
C LYS A 17 0.31 -9.25 -10.61
N VAL A 18 -0.56 -9.99 -9.91
CA VAL A 18 -1.56 -9.41 -9.00
C VAL A 18 -1.30 -9.88 -7.59
N GLU A 19 -0.89 -8.95 -6.72
CA GLU A 19 -0.56 -9.21 -5.32
C GLU A 19 -1.63 -8.66 -4.38
N PRO A 20 -2.26 -9.51 -3.55
CA PRO A 20 -3.24 -9.05 -2.57
C PRO A 20 -2.61 -8.65 -1.23
N PHE A 21 -3.10 -7.58 -0.64
CA PHE A 21 -2.77 -7.12 0.70
C PHE A 21 -4.01 -6.92 1.55
N PHE A 22 -3.96 -7.34 2.81
CA PHE A 22 -4.98 -7.08 3.81
C PHE A 22 -4.48 -6.05 4.83
N GLY A 23 -5.35 -5.11 5.22
CA GLY A 23 -5.04 -4.06 6.19
C GLY A 23 -4.49 -2.78 5.54
N SER A 24 -4.63 -1.67 6.27
CA SER A 24 -4.15 -0.34 5.84
C SER A 24 -2.66 -0.12 6.12
N ASP A 25 -2.04 -0.97 6.94
CA ASP A 25 -0.64 -0.89 7.37
C ASP A 25 0.35 -1.38 6.31
N ARG A 26 -0.14 -1.89 5.16
CA ARG A 26 0.69 -2.40 4.05
C ARG A 26 1.11 -1.34 3.03
N LEU A 27 0.62 -0.11 3.14
CA LEU A 27 0.96 0.97 2.19
C LEU A 27 2.46 1.24 2.01
N PRO A 28 3.33 1.18 3.05
CA PRO A 28 4.78 1.29 2.85
C PRO A 28 5.37 0.19 1.96
N LEU A 29 4.93 -1.07 2.16
CA LEU A 29 5.38 -2.22 1.38
C LEU A 29 4.86 -2.15 -0.06
N ILE A 30 3.61 -1.74 -0.23
CA ILE A 30 3.00 -1.51 -1.53
C ILE A 30 3.78 -0.47 -2.32
N GLY A 31 4.15 0.66 -1.69
CA GLY A 31 5.01 1.68 -2.30
C GLY A 31 6.31 1.09 -2.85
N HIS A 32 7.07 0.38 -2.02
CA HIS A 32 8.30 -0.29 -2.45
C HIS A 32 8.07 -1.24 -3.63
N MET A 33 6.99 -2.02 -3.60
CA MET A 33 6.64 -2.96 -4.67
C MET A 33 6.32 -2.29 -6.01
N ILE A 34 5.67 -1.11 -5.99
CA ILE A 34 5.33 -0.37 -7.21
C ILE A 34 6.40 0.66 -7.62
N GLY A 35 7.54 0.69 -6.91
CA GLY A 35 8.63 1.64 -7.19
C GLY A 35 8.37 3.06 -6.67
N GLU A 36 7.40 3.25 -5.78
CA GLU A 36 7.02 4.55 -5.21
C GLU A 36 7.48 4.71 -3.76
N GLN A 37 7.91 5.90 -3.38
CA GLN A 37 8.26 6.20 -2.00
C GLN A 37 7.00 6.48 -1.17
N PHE A 38 6.75 5.69 -0.14
CA PHE A 38 5.70 5.99 0.83
C PHE A 38 6.13 7.16 1.74
N GLN A 39 5.42 8.28 1.65
CA GLN A 39 5.76 9.50 2.38
C GLN A 39 5.13 9.58 3.78
N GLY A 40 4.38 8.56 4.20
CA GLY A 40 3.59 8.58 5.43
C GLY A 40 2.10 8.86 5.16
N PRO A 41 1.22 8.52 6.11
CA PRO A 41 -0.23 8.57 5.89
C PRO A 41 -0.81 10.00 5.87
N LEU A 42 -0.15 10.97 6.50
CA LEU A 42 -0.63 12.34 6.67
C LEU A 42 0.52 13.35 6.51
N THR A 43 1.19 13.29 5.36
CA THR A 43 2.39 14.10 5.04
C THR A 43 2.22 15.60 5.36
N HIS A 44 1.05 16.15 5.07
CA HIS A 44 0.71 17.56 5.31
C HIS A 44 0.49 17.93 6.79
N LEU A 45 0.31 16.95 7.67
CA LEU A 45 0.17 17.15 9.12
C LEU A 45 1.43 16.72 9.90
N ALA A 46 2.37 16.07 9.23
CA ALA A 46 3.62 15.59 9.83
C ALA A 46 4.71 16.67 9.93
N SER A 47 4.43 17.90 9.50
CA SER A 47 5.36 19.03 9.67
C SER A 47 5.59 19.29 11.16
N PRO A 48 6.85 19.33 11.64
CA PRO A 48 7.12 19.65 13.03
C PRO A 48 6.70 21.10 13.34
N PRO A 49 6.32 21.40 14.60
CA PRO A 49 6.13 22.78 15.05
C PRO A 49 7.42 23.60 14.97
#